data_AF-A0A7S1RSP5-F1
#
_entry.id   AF-A0A7S1RSP5-F1
#
_cell.length_a   1.000
_cell.length_b   1.000
_cell.length_c   1.000
_cell.angle_alpha   90.00
_cell.angle_beta   90.00
_cell.angle_gamma   90.00
#
_symmetry.space_group_name_H-M   'P 1'
#
loop_
_entity.id
_entity.type
_entity.pdbx_description
1 polymer ?
#
loop_
_entity_poly.entity_id
_entity_poly.type
_entity_poly.pdbx_seq_one_letter_code
_entity_poly.pdbx_strand_id
1 'polypeptide(L)'
;DRFGQWQGSECLALKEGLMEIEDSTGSGRVRLADFYRSAVHGGQWQFSETVDYLRHLGAIDDADSSGPRVIIPNYIYSPANCLASSSFYAVCCIDECEELLDHLESSIGQPTATPEEIVRLVSALPSASGNTTLPPGLVRRLEEVAEHHGGHVPLHGRLLGQWLHHARPRECPYPHVSGTTAPRRSEEWEVAAGQGTTATEEEMAQHIQAARERRPPQSQGTD
;
A
#
# COMPACT_ATOMS: atom_id res chain seq x y z
N ASP A 1 5.82 -25.17 -11.72
CA ASP A 1 4.95 -24.64 -10.66
C ASP A 1 4.51 -23.22 -10.95
N ARG A 2 3.24 -23.01 -11.28
CA ARG A 2 2.70 -21.64 -11.54
C ARG A 2 2.51 -20.81 -10.27
N PHE A 3 2.29 -21.46 -9.12
CA PHE A 3 2.07 -20.77 -7.85
C PHE A 3 3.33 -20.14 -7.26
N GLY A 4 4.45 -20.89 -7.27
CA GLY A 4 5.74 -20.34 -6.84
C GLY A 4 6.25 -19.21 -7.76
N GLN A 5 5.93 -19.28 -9.06
CA GLN A 5 6.23 -18.18 -10.00
C GLN A 5 5.41 -16.92 -9.69
N TRP A 6 4.13 -17.05 -9.34
CA TRP A 6 3.31 -15.89 -8.96
C TRP A 6 3.75 -15.25 -7.65
N GLN A 7 3.86 -16.05 -6.59
CA GLN A 7 4.28 -15.58 -5.27
C GLN A 7 5.72 -15.04 -5.27
N GLY A 8 6.56 -15.55 -6.18
CA GLY A 8 7.92 -15.08 -6.40
C GLY A 8 8.00 -13.96 -7.45
N SER A 9 8.14 -14.31 -8.73
CA SER A 9 8.56 -13.37 -9.76
C SER A 9 7.48 -12.39 -10.22
N GLU A 10 6.22 -12.81 -10.35
CA GLU A 10 5.17 -11.93 -10.90
C GLU A 10 4.75 -10.84 -9.89
N CYS A 11 4.58 -11.21 -8.61
CA CYS A 11 4.31 -10.24 -7.54
C CYS A 11 5.47 -9.25 -7.36
N LEU A 12 6.71 -9.72 -7.45
CA LEU A 12 7.88 -8.84 -7.41
C LEU A 12 7.91 -7.89 -8.61
N ALA A 13 7.68 -8.39 -9.83
CA ALA A 13 7.63 -7.55 -11.03
C ALA A 13 6.50 -6.49 -10.95
N LEU A 14 5.33 -6.88 -10.44
CA LEU A 14 4.21 -5.96 -10.20
C LEU A 14 4.60 -4.85 -9.21
N LYS A 15 5.25 -5.24 -8.10
CA LYS A 15 5.74 -4.31 -7.08
C LYS A 15 6.80 -3.37 -7.63
N GLU A 16 7.78 -3.89 -8.35
CA GLU A 16 8.85 -3.10 -8.98
C GLU A 16 8.28 -2.08 -9.96
N GLY A 17 7.33 -2.47 -10.82
CA GLY A 17 6.67 -1.56 -11.76
C GLY A 17 5.93 -0.40 -11.06
N LEU A 18 5.29 -0.65 -9.92
CA LEU A 18 4.66 0.41 -9.11
C LEU A 18 5.71 1.30 -8.42
N MET A 19 6.79 0.71 -7.93
CA MET A 19 7.88 1.44 -7.29
C MET A 19 8.66 2.34 -8.27
N GLU A 20 8.72 1.99 -9.56
CA GLU A 20 9.33 2.83 -10.60
C GLU A 20 8.58 4.15 -10.83
N ILE A 21 7.27 4.16 -10.60
CA ILE A 21 6.38 5.32 -10.79
C ILE A 21 5.91 5.94 -9.45
N GLU A 22 6.63 5.65 -8.37
CA GLU A 22 6.33 6.13 -7.03
C GLU A 22 6.31 7.68 -6.94
N ASP A 23 5.36 8.24 -6.18
CA ASP A 23 5.12 9.69 -6.05
C ASP A 23 6.39 10.42 -5.59
N SER A 24 7.03 9.85 -4.56
CA SER A 24 8.36 10.18 -4.08
C SER A 24 9.04 8.92 -3.56
N THR A 25 10.36 8.82 -3.70
CA THR A 25 11.15 7.66 -3.28
C THR A 25 10.86 7.27 -1.83
N GLY A 26 10.40 6.03 -1.62
CA GLY A 26 10.11 5.44 -0.32
C GLY A 26 8.74 5.80 0.25
N SER A 27 7.85 6.44 -0.52
CA SER A 27 6.50 6.80 -0.04
C SER A 27 5.51 5.65 0.04
N GLY A 28 5.78 4.54 -0.67
CA GLY A 28 4.85 3.42 -0.80
C GLY A 28 3.58 3.76 -1.58
N ARG A 29 3.61 4.84 -2.37
CA ARG A 29 2.43 5.42 -3.03
C ARG A 29 2.72 5.83 -4.46
N VAL A 30 1.73 5.67 -5.33
CA VAL A 30 1.76 6.11 -6.72
C VAL A 30 0.64 7.13 -6.93
N ARG A 31 0.91 8.29 -7.54
CA ARG A 31 -0.18 9.21 -7.91
C ARG A 31 -1.10 8.51 -8.90
N LEU A 32 -2.41 8.59 -8.73
CA LEU A 32 -3.36 7.93 -9.63
C LEU A 32 -3.15 8.32 -11.11
N ALA A 33 -2.76 9.56 -11.36
CA ALA A 33 -2.43 10.03 -12.70
C ALA A 33 -1.19 9.35 -13.30
N ASP A 34 -0.21 8.94 -12.48
CA ASP A 34 0.96 8.20 -12.96
C ASP A 34 0.65 6.72 -13.15
N PHE A 35 -0.17 6.15 -12.26
CA PHE A 35 -0.74 4.81 -12.40
C PHE A 35 -1.45 4.67 -13.76
N TYR A 36 -2.41 5.55 -14.06
CA TYR A 36 -3.09 5.53 -15.36
C TYR A 36 -2.20 5.93 -16.54
N ARG A 37 -1.25 6.85 -16.35
CA ARG A 37 -0.30 7.18 -17.43
C ARG A 37 0.54 5.96 -17.82
N SER A 38 0.93 5.15 -16.85
CA SER A 38 1.69 3.93 -17.11
C SER A 38 0.88 2.89 -17.88
N ALA A 39 -0.44 2.80 -17.64
CA ALA A 39 -1.33 1.93 -18.41
C ALA A 39 -1.54 2.41 -19.85
N VAL A 40 -1.83 3.70 -20.04
CA VAL A 40 -2.16 4.25 -21.38
C VAL A 40 -0.91 4.49 -22.24
N HIS A 41 0.23 4.84 -21.63
CA HIS A 41 1.43 5.27 -22.38
C HIS A 41 2.71 4.50 -22.02
N GLY A 42 2.73 3.74 -20.92
CA GLY A 42 3.92 3.06 -20.40
C GLY A 42 3.96 1.55 -20.65
N GLY A 43 2.94 0.99 -21.33
CA GLY A 43 2.85 -0.45 -21.58
C GLY A 43 2.45 -1.29 -20.36
N GLN A 44 2.15 -0.66 -19.22
CA GLN A 44 1.73 -1.31 -17.97
C GLN A 44 0.19 -1.41 -17.91
N TRP A 45 -0.40 -2.03 -18.93
CA TRP A 45 -1.86 -2.09 -19.16
C TRP A 45 -2.65 -2.64 -17.96
N GLN A 46 -2.01 -3.43 -17.09
CA GLN A 46 -2.61 -3.99 -15.89
C GLN A 46 -2.96 -2.93 -14.82
N PHE A 47 -2.35 -1.75 -14.85
CA PHE A 47 -2.61 -0.66 -13.89
C PHE A 47 -3.81 0.20 -14.31
N SER A 48 -4.99 -0.42 -14.40
CA SER A 48 -6.18 0.17 -15.04
C SER A 48 -7.46 0.08 -14.20
N GLU A 49 -7.38 -0.26 -12.92
CA GLU A 49 -8.56 -0.35 -12.07
C GLU A 49 -9.28 1.00 -11.90
N THR A 50 -10.61 0.98 -11.87
CA THR A 50 -11.44 2.16 -11.59
C THR A 50 -11.19 2.68 -10.18
N VAL A 51 -11.38 3.98 -9.99
CA VAL A 51 -11.24 4.61 -8.66
C VAL A 51 -12.17 3.97 -7.62
N ASP A 52 -13.39 3.63 -8.01
CA ASP A 52 -14.37 3.03 -7.11
C ASP A 52 -13.95 1.63 -6.68
N TYR A 53 -13.39 0.83 -7.59
CA TYR A 53 -12.86 -0.47 -7.24
C TYR A 53 -11.60 -0.36 -6.38
N LEU A 54 -10.66 0.53 -6.71
CA LEU A 54 -9.49 0.80 -5.86
C LEU A 54 -9.89 1.24 -4.45
N ARG A 55 -10.96 2.04 -4.31
CA ARG A 55 -11.52 2.43 -3.01
C ARG A 55 -12.12 1.24 -2.27
N HIS A 56 -12.84 0.36 -2.96
CA HIS A 56 -13.39 -0.87 -2.39
C HIS A 56 -12.30 -1.81 -1.84
N LEU A 57 -11.18 -1.91 -2.56
CA LEU A 57 -9.99 -2.66 -2.14
C LEU A 57 -9.25 -2.00 -0.96
N GLY A 58 -9.53 -0.73 -0.66
CA GLY A 58 -8.73 0.07 0.27
C GLY A 58 -7.34 0.39 -0.28
N ALA A 59 -7.18 0.37 -1.60
CA ALA A 59 -5.92 0.57 -2.30
C ALA A 59 -5.71 2.02 -2.75
N ILE A 60 -6.61 2.95 -2.41
CA ILE A 60 -6.47 4.37 -2.77
C ILE A 60 -6.62 5.27 -1.55
N ASP A 61 -5.80 6.31 -1.50
CA ASP A 61 -5.86 7.43 -0.59
C ASP A 61 -6.27 8.67 -1.39
N ASP A 62 -7.51 9.11 -1.22
CA ASP A 62 -8.12 10.26 -1.90
C ASP A 62 -8.47 11.40 -0.93
N ALA A 63 -7.93 11.36 0.30
CA ALA A 63 -8.19 12.37 1.32
C ALA A 63 -7.44 13.69 1.06
N ASP A 64 -6.33 13.66 0.31
CA ASP A 64 -5.51 14.83 0.03
C ASP A 64 -6.02 15.61 -1.20
N SER A 65 -6.18 16.92 -1.01
CA SER A 65 -6.49 17.91 -2.05
C SER A 65 -5.49 17.90 -3.22
N SER A 66 -4.24 17.47 -3.02
CA SER A 66 -3.24 17.41 -4.08
C SER A 66 -3.48 16.28 -5.08
N GLY A 67 -4.38 15.34 -4.75
CA GLY A 67 -4.89 14.32 -5.66
C GLY A 67 -4.75 12.90 -5.08
N PRO A 68 -5.50 11.95 -5.66
CA PRO A 68 -5.53 10.59 -5.14
C PRO A 68 -4.23 9.82 -5.44
N ARG A 69 -3.89 8.91 -4.53
CA ARG A 69 -2.71 8.04 -4.61
C ARG A 69 -3.09 6.60 -4.38
N VAL A 70 -2.59 5.69 -5.20
CA VAL A 70 -2.66 4.26 -4.96
C VAL A 70 -1.65 3.90 -3.86
N ILE A 71 -2.10 3.14 -2.87
CA ILE A 71 -1.29 2.62 -1.77
C ILE A 71 -0.71 1.28 -2.22
N ILE A 72 0.60 1.23 -2.47
CA ILE A 72 1.26 0.12 -3.17
C ILE A 72 1.00 -1.23 -2.47
N PRO A 73 1.25 -1.40 -1.15
CA PRO A 73 1.04 -2.71 -0.52
C PRO A 73 -0.43 -3.13 -0.50
N ASN A 74 -1.37 -2.19 -0.28
CA ASN A 74 -2.80 -2.48 -0.32
C ASN A 74 -3.25 -2.94 -1.71
N TYR A 75 -2.67 -2.41 -2.78
CA TYR A 75 -2.97 -2.84 -4.15
C TYR A 75 -2.39 -4.24 -4.42
N ILE A 76 -1.10 -4.45 -4.16
CA ILE A 76 -0.40 -5.71 -4.44
C ILE A 76 -1.01 -6.88 -3.67
N TYR A 77 -1.31 -6.69 -2.39
CA TYR A 77 -1.87 -7.75 -1.55
C TYR A 77 -3.39 -7.88 -1.69
N SER A 78 -4.02 -7.08 -2.57
CA SER A 78 -5.46 -7.15 -2.78
C SER A 78 -5.89 -8.41 -3.54
N PRO A 79 -7.14 -8.86 -3.36
CA PRO A 79 -7.71 -9.95 -4.14
C PRO A 79 -7.72 -9.72 -5.66
N ALA A 80 -7.59 -8.47 -6.14
CA ALA A 80 -7.46 -8.16 -7.55
C ALA A 80 -6.17 -8.74 -8.15
N ASN A 81 -5.12 -8.89 -7.33
CA ASN A 81 -3.80 -9.38 -7.72
C ASN A 81 -3.53 -10.82 -7.20
N CYS A 82 -4.57 -11.64 -7.06
CA CYS A 82 -4.42 -13.05 -6.72
C CYS A 82 -4.70 -13.95 -7.93
N LEU A 83 -3.88 -14.98 -8.13
CA LEU A 83 -4.20 -16.04 -9.08
C LEU A 83 -5.26 -16.97 -8.50
N ALA A 84 -6.44 -16.94 -9.09
CA ALA A 84 -7.43 -17.98 -8.88
C ALA A 84 -6.99 -19.28 -9.58
N SER A 85 -7.02 -20.38 -8.84
CA SER A 85 -6.85 -21.72 -9.42
C SER A 85 -8.03 -22.64 -9.14
N SER A 86 -8.96 -22.20 -8.28
CA SER A 86 -10.33 -22.70 -8.20
C SER A 86 -11.22 -21.65 -7.49
N SER A 87 -12.50 -21.95 -7.30
CA SER A 87 -13.42 -21.15 -6.48
C SER A 87 -13.13 -21.21 -4.97
N PHE A 88 -12.30 -22.14 -4.50
CA PHE A 88 -12.06 -22.39 -3.08
C PHE A 88 -10.72 -21.85 -2.56
N TYR A 89 -9.76 -21.59 -3.45
CA TYR A 89 -8.47 -21.05 -3.07
C TYR A 89 -7.92 -20.11 -4.13
N ALA A 90 -7.31 -19.02 -3.65
CA ALA A 90 -6.59 -18.05 -4.44
C ALA A 90 -5.15 -17.98 -3.91
N VAL A 91 -4.20 -17.81 -4.83
CA VAL A 91 -2.79 -17.62 -4.50
C VAL A 91 -2.46 -16.15 -4.69
N CYS A 92 -2.30 -15.45 -3.58
CA CYS A 92 -1.99 -14.02 -3.55
C CYS A 92 -0.50 -13.78 -3.37
N CYS A 93 -0.08 -12.53 -3.60
CA CYS A 93 1.25 -12.07 -3.23
C CYS A 93 1.49 -12.24 -1.73
N ILE A 94 2.75 -12.53 -1.36
CA ILE A 94 3.16 -12.65 0.04
C ILE A 94 3.17 -11.25 0.65
N ASP A 95 2.52 -11.09 1.81
CA ASP A 95 2.57 -9.87 2.58
C ASP A 95 3.90 -9.79 3.34
N GLU A 96 4.81 -8.92 2.88
CA GLU A 96 6.13 -8.75 3.49
C GLU A 96 6.06 -8.11 4.89
N CYS A 97 4.93 -7.51 5.26
CA CYS A 97 4.70 -7.00 6.60
C CYS A 97 4.46 -8.12 7.62
N GLU A 98 3.93 -9.26 7.19
CA GLU A 98 3.72 -10.41 8.08
C GLU A 98 5.06 -10.96 8.58
N GLU A 99 6.10 -10.99 7.74
CA GLU A 99 7.46 -11.37 8.19
C GLU A 99 8.01 -10.42 9.27
N LEU A 100 7.68 -9.12 9.16
CA LEU A 100 8.04 -8.11 10.15
C LEU A 100 7.27 -8.31 11.46
N LEU A 101 5.97 -8.62 11.38
CA LEU A 101 5.14 -8.93 12.54
C LEU A 101 5.60 -10.22 13.23
N ASP A 102 5.85 -11.29 12.48
CA ASP A 102 6.40 -12.56 12.97
C ASP A 102 7.72 -12.35 13.74
N HIS A 103 8.59 -11.47 13.22
CA HIS A 103 9.83 -11.11 13.92
C HIS A 103 9.58 -10.38 15.25
N LEU A 104 8.63 -9.44 15.27
CA LEU A 104 8.24 -8.74 16.49
C LEU A 104 7.65 -9.72 17.51
N GLU A 105 6.70 -10.55 17.10
CA GLU A 105 6.03 -11.53 17.96
C GLU A 105 7.00 -12.55 18.57
N SER A 106 7.88 -13.12 17.74
CA SER A 106 8.88 -14.09 18.19
C SER A 106 9.94 -13.47 19.11
N SER A 107 10.32 -12.21 18.89
CA SER A 107 11.33 -11.52 19.70
C SER A 107 10.78 -11.00 21.03
N ILE A 108 9.53 -10.53 21.04
CA ILE A 108 8.88 -9.92 22.20
C ILE A 108 8.24 -11.02 23.09
N GLY A 109 7.59 -12.01 22.47
CA GLY A 109 6.95 -13.12 23.19
C GLY A 109 5.80 -12.70 24.12
N GLN A 110 5.20 -11.52 23.91
CA GLN A 110 4.13 -10.92 24.70
C GLN A 110 3.16 -10.16 23.78
N PRO A 111 1.88 -9.97 24.17
CA PRO A 111 0.89 -9.27 23.34
C PRO A 111 1.09 -7.75 23.26
N THR A 112 2.02 -7.21 24.04
CA THR A 112 2.33 -5.77 24.14
C THR A 112 3.83 -5.56 24.35
N ALA A 113 4.38 -4.43 23.88
CA ALA A 113 5.80 -4.07 24.11
C ALA A 113 5.99 -2.57 24.33
N THR A 114 7.18 -2.17 24.79
CA THR A 114 7.54 -0.75 24.92
C THR A 114 7.86 -0.13 23.54
N PRO A 115 7.66 1.19 23.34
CA PRO A 115 8.08 1.86 22.11
C PRO A 115 9.55 1.63 21.76
N GLU A 116 10.44 1.67 22.74
CA GLU A 116 11.88 1.51 22.57
C GLU A 116 12.23 0.11 22.03
N GLU A 117 11.55 -0.91 22.55
CA GLU A 117 11.74 -2.29 22.10
C GLU A 117 11.28 -2.49 20.65
N ILE A 118 10.10 -1.98 20.28
CA ILE A 118 9.58 -2.06 18.92
C ILE A 118 10.50 -1.29 17.96
N VAL A 119 10.90 -0.06 18.30
CA VAL A 119 11.83 0.75 17.47
C VAL A 119 13.13 0.00 17.24
N ARG A 120 13.71 -0.60 18.28
CA ARG A 120 14.95 -1.38 18.18
C ARG A 120 14.81 -2.56 17.22
N LEU A 121 13.72 -3.33 17.32
CA LEU A 121 13.48 -4.52 16.50
C LEU A 121 13.19 -4.14 15.03
N VAL A 122 12.32 -3.16 14.80
CA VAL A 122 12.01 -2.70 13.44
C VAL A 122 13.22 -2.07 12.76
N SER A 123 14.09 -1.37 13.49
CA SER A 123 15.31 -0.78 12.92
C SER A 123 16.39 -1.83 12.60
N ALA A 124 16.32 -3.03 13.18
CA ALA A 124 17.29 -4.10 12.95
C ALA A 124 17.05 -4.88 11.65
N LEU A 125 15.84 -4.80 11.10
CA LEU A 125 15.48 -5.53 9.88
C LEU A 125 15.83 -4.74 8.60
N PRO A 126 16.25 -5.40 7.51
CA PRO A 126 16.41 -4.74 6.22
C PRO A 126 15.10 -4.07 5.76
N SER A 127 15.18 -2.92 5.11
CA SER A 127 14.03 -2.26 4.45
C SER A 127 14.24 -2.16 2.95
N ALA A 128 13.18 -2.36 2.18
CA ALA A 128 13.16 -2.13 0.74
C ALA A 128 13.43 -0.66 0.37
N SER A 129 13.27 0.27 1.31
CA SER A 129 13.62 1.68 1.15
C SER A 129 15.10 1.98 1.46
N GLY A 130 15.85 1.00 1.98
CA GLY A 130 17.27 1.12 2.34
C GLY A 130 17.55 1.94 3.60
N ASN A 131 16.57 2.64 4.16
CA ASN A 131 16.71 3.39 5.42
C ASN A 131 16.21 2.57 6.60
N THR A 132 17.10 2.24 7.52
CA THR A 132 16.78 1.55 8.79
C THR A 132 16.54 2.53 9.95
N THR A 133 16.80 3.83 9.76
CA THR A 133 16.62 4.86 10.78
C THR A 133 15.24 5.46 10.70
N LEU A 134 14.48 5.32 11.78
CA LEU A 134 13.13 5.88 11.89
C LEU A 134 13.17 7.38 12.19
N PRO A 135 12.40 8.22 11.47
CA PRO A 135 12.28 9.64 11.79
C PRO A 135 11.75 9.88 13.21
N PRO A 136 12.17 10.96 13.91
CA PRO A 136 11.70 11.26 15.27
C PRO A 136 10.18 11.34 15.40
N GLY A 137 9.50 11.79 14.34
CA GLY A 137 8.03 11.85 14.31
C GLY A 137 7.36 10.47 14.36
N LEU A 138 7.99 9.41 13.87
CA LEU A 138 7.48 8.05 14.00
C LEU A 138 7.69 7.50 15.41
N VAL A 139 8.84 7.76 16.03
CA VAL A 139 9.10 7.35 17.41
C VAL A 139 8.08 8.00 18.35
N ARG A 140 7.86 9.31 18.23
CA ARG A 140 6.85 10.04 18.99
C ARG A 140 5.43 9.47 18.82
N ARG A 141 5.06 9.10 17.59
CA ARG A 141 3.74 8.48 17.34
C ARG A 141 3.58 7.16 18.07
N LEU A 142 4.64 6.37 18.18
CA LEU A 142 4.60 5.10 18.91
C LEU A 142 4.50 5.32 20.42
N GLU A 143 5.21 6.33 20.95
CA GLU A 143 5.09 6.78 22.34
C GLU A 143 3.66 7.22 22.67
N GLU A 144 2.99 7.94 21.76
CA GLU A 144 1.58 8.35 21.92
C GLU A 144 0.63 7.15 21.97
N VAL A 145 0.88 6.11 21.16
CA VAL A 145 0.10 4.85 21.25
C VAL A 145 0.30 4.20 22.62
N ALA A 146 1.54 4.15 23.11
CA ALA A 146 1.86 3.58 24.41
C ALA A 146 1.24 4.36 25.57
N GLU A 147 1.23 5.69 25.52
CA GLU A 147 0.59 6.54 26.53
C GLU A 147 -0.89 6.21 26.70
N HIS A 148 -1.60 5.95 25.59
CA HIS A 148 -3.00 5.55 25.62
C HIS A 148 -3.23 4.13 26.21
N HIS A 149 -2.19 3.29 26.25
CA HIS A 149 -2.26 1.87 26.60
C HIS A 149 -1.35 1.50 27.79
N GLY A 150 -1.19 2.42 28.75
CA GLY A 150 -0.48 2.12 30.00
C GLY A 150 1.03 1.94 29.82
N GLY A 151 1.63 2.68 28.89
CA GLY A 151 3.07 2.67 28.59
C GLY A 151 3.50 1.56 27.65
N HIS A 152 2.57 0.78 27.08
CA HIS A 152 2.89 -0.32 26.17
C HIS A 152 2.04 -0.24 24.90
N VAL A 153 2.58 -0.72 23.79
CA VAL A 153 1.91 -0.78 22.49
C VAL A 153 1.36 -2.20 22.26
N PRO A 154 0.06 -2.38 22.02
CA PRO A 154 -0.51 -3.67 21.62
C PRO A 154 -0.03 -4.10 20.23
N LEU A 155 0.47 -5.34 20.11
CA LEU A 155 1.05 -5.83 18.84
C LEU A 155 0.01 -6.04 17.74
N HIS A 156 -1.20 -6.50 18.09
CA HIS A 156 -2.28 -6.70 17.12
C HIS A 156 -3.26 -5.52 17.07
N GLY A 157 -2.79 -4.33 17.46
CA GLY A 157 -3.59 -3.10 17.43
C GLY A 157 -3.52 -2.40 16.07
N ARG A 158 -4.65 -1.85 15.62
CA ARG A 158 -4.70 -1.04 14.39
C ARG A 158 -3.68 0.11 14.38
N LEU A 159 -3.45 0.75 15.53
CA LEU A 159 -2.49 1.85 15.64
C LEU A 159 -1.05 1.41 15.39
N LEU A 160 -0.66 0.21 15.83
CA LEU A 160 0.65 -0.34 15.49
C LEU A 160 0.73 -0.67 13.99
N GLY A 161 -0.31 -1.30 13.43
CA GLY A 161 -0.35 -1.53 11.97
C GLY A 161 -0.22 -0.23 11.17
N GLN A 162 -0.87 0.85 11.60
CA GLN A 162 -0.77 2.15 10.94
C GLN A 162 0.65 2.73 11.10
N TRP A 163 1.27 2.56 12.26
CA TRP A 163 2.64 2.95 12.48
C TRP A 163 3.61 2.15 11.58
N LEU A 164 3.43 0.83 11.46
CA LEU A 164 4.22 -0.04 10.59
C LEU A 164 4.08 0.36 9.13
N HIS A 165 2.87 0.69 8.66
CA HIS A 165 2.65 1.25 7.33
C HIS A 165 3.49 2.51 7.06
N HIS A 166 3.66 3.38 8.06
CA HIS A 166 4.48 4.58 7.89
C HIS A 166 5.98 4.33 8.09
N ALA A 167 6.35 3.34 8.91
CA ALA A 167 7.73 2.93 9.11
C ALA A 167 8.29 2.14 7.93
N ARG A 168 7.43 1.35 7.26
CA ARG A 168 7.74 0.44 6.15
C ARG A 168 6.74 0.60 5.00
N PRO A 169 6.77 1.73 4.26
CA PRO A 169 5.70 2.10 3.34
C PRO A 169 5.55 1.19 2.11
N ARG A 170 6.60 0.46 1.73
CA ARG A 170 6.60 -0.43 0.56
C ARG A 170 6.27 -1.87 0.93
N GLU A 171 6.25 -2.19 2.21
CA GLU A 171 6.07 -3.53 2.75
C GLU A 171 4.74 -3.65 3.50
N CYS A 172 4.34 -2.63 4.27
CA CYS A 172 3.18 -2.73 5.15
C CYS A 172 1.92 -2.08 4.58
N PRO A 173 0.79 -2.79 4.50
CA PRO A 173 -0.49 -2.20 4.08
C PRO A 173 -1.03 -1.22 5.12
N TYR A 174 -1.74 -0.20 4.64
CA TYR A 174 -2.46 0.72 5.50
C TYR A 174 -3.70 0.02 6.10
N PRO A 175 -3.82 -0.06 7.44
CA PRO A 175 -4.95 -0.71 8.07
C PRO A 175 -6.15 0.24 8.17
N HIS A 176 -7.10 0.06 7.25
CA HIS A 176 -8.37 0.77 7.26
C HIS A 176 -9.23 0.40 8.49
N VAL A 177 -10.21 1.23 8.82
CA VAL A 177 -11.17 0.90 9.89
C VAL A 177 -11.95 -0.35 9.44
N SER A 178 -12.19 -1.30 10.35
CA SER A 178 -13.05 -2.44 10.02
C SER A 178 -14.41 -1.97 9.50
N GLY A 179 -14.81 -2.47 8.32
CA GLY A 179 -16.06 -2.12 7.66
C GLY A 179 -16.00 -0.91 6.73
N THR A 180 -14.88 -0.17 6.61
CA THR A 180 -14.75 0.91 5.62
C THR A 180 -14.26 0.42 4.26
N THR A 181 -13.70 -0.79 4.20
CA THR A 181 -13.30 -1.47 2.96
C THR A 181 -13.87 -2.88 2.97
N ALA A 182 -13.99 -3.49 1.80
CA ALA A 182 -14.44 -4.89 1.70
C ALA A 182 -13.76 -5.57 0.52
N PRO A 183 -12.42 -5.74 0.52
CA PRO A 183 -11.67 -6.20 -0.64
C PRO A 183 -12.25 -7.50 -1.21
N ARG A 184 -12.54 -7.51 -2.52
CA ARG A 184 -13.08 -8.64 -3.28
C ARG A 184 -12.33 -8.79 -4.58
N ARG A 185 -12.44 -9.96 -5.20
CA ARG A 185 -11.92 -10.20 -6.54
C ARG A 185 -12.75 -9.44 -7.57
N SER A 186 -12.16 -9.16 -8.73
CA SER A 186 -12.81 -8.34 -9.75
C SER A 186 -14.14 -8.95 -10.20
N GLU A 187 -14.16 -10.25 -10.48
CA GLU A 187 -15.37 -11.00 -10.86
C GLU A 187 -16.51 -10.87 -9.82
N GLU A 188 -16.17 -10.94 -8.53
CA GLU A 188 -17.14 -10.86 -7.44
C GLU A 188 -17.69 -9.44 -7.26
N TRP A 189 -16.81 -8.44 -7.44
CA TRP A 189 -17.19 -7.04 -7.45
C TRP A 189 -18.12 -6.73 -8.62
N GLU A 190 -17.77 -7.15 -9.83
CA GLU A 190 -18.57 -6.89 -11.04
C GLU A 190 -20.00 -7.44 -10.90
N VAL A 191 -20.13 -8.65 -10.35
CA VAL A 191 -21.44 -9.25 -10.07
C VAL A 191 -22.21 -8.47 -9.01
N ALA A 192 -21.55 -8.02 -7.95
CA ALA A 192 -22.20 -7.33 -6.82
C ALA A 192 -22.56 -5.87 -7.12
N ALA A 193 -21.68 -5.15 -7.81
CA ALA A 193 -21.80 -3.72 -8.11
C ALA A 193 -22.48 -3.46 -9.47
N GLY A 194 -22.46 -4.43 -10.39
CA GLY A 194 -22.98 -4.26 -11.76
C GLY A 194 -22.13 -3.31 -12.62
N GLN A 195 -20.87 -3.08 -12.23
CA GLN A 195 -19.92 -2.17 -12.87
C GLN A 195 -18.58 -2.88 -13.07
N GLY A 196 -17.93 -2.65 -14.21
CA GLY A 196 -16.61 -3.19 -14.51
C GLY A 196 -15.52 -2.66 -13.57
N THR A 197 -14.44 -3.43 -13.40
CA THR A 197 -13.30 -2.98 -12.60
C THR A 197 -12.27 -2.17 -13.37
N THR A 198 -12.29 -2.17 -14.70
CA THR A 198 -11.31 -1.49 -15.54
C THR A 198 -11.82 -0.14 -16.01
N ALA A 199 -11.06 0.93 -15.72
CA ALA A 199 -11.31 2.28 -16.19
C ALA A 199 -11.19 2.36 -17.72
N THR A 200 -11.98 3.24 -18.33
CA THR A 200 -11.83 3.51 -19.77
C THR A 200 -10.62 4.41 -20.04
N GLU A 201 -10.11 4.41 -21.28
CA GLU A 201 -9.05 5.35 -21.68
C GLU A 201 -9.47 6.81 -21.46
N GLU A 202 -10.76 7.13 -21.66
CA GLU A 202 -11.30 8.47 -21.40
C GLU A 202 -11.27 8.82 -19.91
N GLU A 203 -11.68 7.90 -19.02
CA GLU A 203 -11.61 8.09 -17.57
C GLU A 203 -10.16 8.30 -17.12
N MET A 204 -9.26 7.43 -17.58
CA MET A 204 -7.83 7.53 -17.31
C MET A 204 -7.25 8.88 -17.78
N ALA A 205 -7.59 9.32 -18.99
CA ALA A 205 -7.16 10.60 -19.54
C ALA A 205 -7.67 11.80 -18.73
N GLN A 206 -8.91 11.75 -18.22
CA GLN A 206 -9.47 12.79 -17.36
C GLN A 206 -8.67 12.94 -16.06
N HIS A 207 -8.32 11.83 -15.41
CA HIS A 207 -7.48 11.85 -14.20
C HIS A 207 -6.07 12.37 -14.47
N ILE A 208 -5.47 11.98 -15.60
CA ILE A 208 -4.15 12.48 -16.03
C ILE A 208 -4.20 13.99 -16.26
N GLN A 209 -5.24 14.51 -16.91
CA GLN A 209 -5.40 15.92 -17.19
C GLN A 209 -5.66 16.74 -15.91
N ALA A 210 -6.58 16.29 -15.05
CA ALA A 210 -6.88 16.96 -13.79
C ALA A 210 -5.64 17.08 -12.87
N ALA A 211 -4.74 16.10 -12.88
CA ALA A 211 -3.49 16.19 -12.12
C ALA A 211 -2.52 17.26 -12.66
N ARG A 212 -2.51 17.53 -13.97
CA ARG A 212 -1.70 18.62 -14.54
C ARG A 212 -2.20 19.98 -14.08
N GLU A 213 -3.51 20.15 -14.00
CA GLU A 213 -4.16 21.39 -13.57
C GLU A 213 -3.96 21.68 -12.08
N ARG A 214 -3.80 20.64 -11.24
CA ARG A 214 -3.49 20.79 -9.81
C ARG A 214 -2.04 21.18 -9.53
N ARG A 215 -1.13 21.04 -10.50
CA ARG A 215 0.30 21.32 -10.29
C ARG A 215 0.50 22.85 -10.29
N PRO A 216 1.05 23.45 -9.23
CA PRO A 216 1.35 24.88 -9.25
C PRO A 216 2.34 25.19 -10.38
N PRO A 217 2.25 26.37 -11.03
CA PRO A 217 3.20 26.76 -12.06
C PRO A 217 4.62 26.70 -11.47
N GLN A 218 5.51 25.98 -12.14
CA GLN A 218 6.94 25.98 -11.79
C GLN A 218 7.42 27.43 -11.87
N SER A 219 7.88 27.98 -10.74
CA SER A 219 8.65 29.22 -10.74
C SER A 219 9.87 29.00 -11.62
N GLN A 220 9.88 29.59 -12.80
CA GLN A 220 11.07 29.66 -13.63
C GLN A 220 12.15 30.33 -12.78
N GLY A 221 13.21 29.57 -12.47
CA GLY A 221 14.40 30.12 -11.83
C GLY A 221 14.94 31.21 -12.75
N THR A 222 15.00 32.43 -12.23
CA THR A 222 15.78 33.51 -12.83
C THR A 222 17.26 33.18 -12.65
N ASP A 223 17.97 33.07 -13.77
CA ASP A 223 19.43 33.20 -13.85
C ASP A 223 19.94 34.46 -13.12
#